data_AF-A0A0G4NCZ8-F1
#
_entry.id   AF-A0A0G4NCZ8-F1
#
_cell.length_a   1.000
_cell.length_b   1.000
_cell.length_c   1.000
_cell.angle_alpha   90.00
_cell.angle_beta   90.00
_cell.angle_gamma   90.00
#
_symmetry.space_group_name_H-M   'P 1'
#
loop_
_entity.id
_entity.type
_entity.pdbx_description
1 polymer ?
#
loop_
_entity_poly.entity_id
_entity_poly.type
_entity_poly.pdbx_seq_one_letter_code
_entity_poly.pdbx_strand_id
1 'polypeptide(L)'
;MFHTSPIRSICRVAIALGVLACHLVALTHGLPSPAADAMTADEWLKLTDSSALAPRQDIAPGLGQFPAGPLNQFLRIISSLPTGERALDAVAKILTPLQQGLATAAGIDTTREDLAQNAPCAVVTVVFARGTTEPGSVGLIAGPPFFDALRDQLGAETLAVQGVAYPATFAGFNRNGTDGVPSMTAFVDQAATQCPDTKIVMAGYSQGALVVRSTAAALPAGTMAKVSSVVTFGDPRNPAPITGADGKTLILCQPDDAVCSGGFITVAHLTYGANATAAAAFVVQKAHSA
;
A
#
# COMPACT_ATOMS: atom_id res chain seq x y z
N MET A 1 44.00 4.79 22.26
CA MET A 1 43.58 5.76 21.22
C MET A 1 42.47 5.12 20.40
N PHE A 2 41.20 5.42 20.70
CA PHE A 2 40.08 4.95 19.89
C PHE A 2 39.85 5.95 18.75
N HIS A 3 40.00 5.48 17.52
CA HIS A 3 39.69 6.21 16.30
C HIS A 3 38.16 6.37 16.21
N THR A 4 37.66 7.60 16.29
CA THR A 4 36.26 7.93 16.02
C THR A 4 36.03 7.90 14.51
N SER A 5 35.11 7.03 14.07
CA SER A 5 34.80 6.82 12.65
C SER A 5 34.07 8.05 12.04
N PRO A 6 34.51 8.57 10.89
CA PRO A 6 33.99 9.80 10.26
C PRO A 6 32.49 9.71 9.87
N ILE A 7 31.94 8.51 9.75
CA ILE A 7 30.54 8.26 9.36
C ILE A 7 29.55 8.77 10.43
N ARG A 8 29.90 8.64 11.73
CA ARG A 8 29.07 9.14 12.83
C ARG A 8 29.02 10.67 12.88
N SER A 9 30.06 11.34 12.38
CA SER A 9 30.11 12.81 12.31
C SER A 9 29.22 13.33 11.18
N ILE A 10 29.16 12.63 10.04
CA ILE A 10 28.37 13.04 8.87
C ILE A 10 26.86 12.90 9.15
N CYS A 11 26.41 11.83 9.81
CA CYS A 11 25.00 11.70 10.24
C CYS A 11 24.58 12.80 11.23
N ARG A 12 25.46 13.17 12.17
CA ARG A 12 25.15 14.24 13.14
C ARG A 12 25.06 15.61 12.47
N VAL A 13 25.91 15.88 11.48
CA VAL A 13 25.89 17.13 10.72
C VAL A 13 24.66 17.22 9.80
N ALA A 14 24.24 16.12 9.16
CA ALA A 14 23.03 16.09 8.33
C ALA A 14 21.74 16.31 9.15
N ILE A 15 21.66 15.72 10.35
CA ILE A 15 20.54 15.91 11.28
C ILE A 15 20.53 17.35 11.82
N ALA A 16 21.68 17.91 12.17
CA ALA A 16 21.79 19.31 12.63
C ALA A 16 21.38 20.32 11.53
N LEU A 17 21.74 20.05 10.27
CA LEU A 17 21.34 20.87 9.12
C LEU A 17 19.83 20.77 8.84
N GLY A 18 19.22 19.60 9.02
CA GLY A 18 17.77 19.42 8.88
C GLY A 18 16.97 20.13 9.98
N VAL A 19 17.46 20.11 11.23
CA VAL A 19 16.83 20.82 12.36
C VAL A 19 16.98 22.34 12.22
N LEU A 20 18.13 22.82 11.73
CA LEU A 20 18.35 24.25 11.46
C LEU A 20 17.44 24.74 10.32
N ALA A 21 17.23 23.93 9.28
CA ALA A 21 16.29 24.23 8.19
C ALA A 21 14.83 24.31 8.68
N CYS A 22 14.40 23.41 9.57
CA CYS A 22 13.07 23.47 10.18
C CYS A 22 12.86 24.70 11.08
N HIS A 23 13.90 25.12 11.81
CA HIS A 23 13.81 26.33 12.65
C HIS A 23 13.78 27.63 11.82
N LEU A 24 14.53 27.73 10.71
CA LEU A 24 14.48 28.91 9.83
C LEU A 24 13.13 29.05 9.10
N VAL A 25 12.48 27.94 8.74
CA VAL A 25 11.15 27.96 8.10
C VAL A 25 10.06 28.43 9.07
N ALA A 26 10.14 28.03 10.34
CA ALA A 26 9.20 28.46 11.37
C ALA A 26 9.28 29.97 11.68
N LEU A 27 10.50 30.54 11.67
CA LEU A 27 10.75 31.98 11.91
C LEU A 27 10.33 32.87 10.73
N THR A 28 10.39 32.37 9.50
CA THR A 28 10.03 33.13 8.28
C THR A 28 8.54 33.13 7.96
N HIS A 29 7.77 32.16 8.50
CA HIS A 29 6.34 31.97 8.17
C HIS A 29 5.40 32.12 9.38
N GLY A 30 5.90 32.51 10.56
CA GLY A 30 5.07 32.88 11.71
C GLY A 30 4.20 31.74 12.27
N LEU A 31 4.65 30.49 12.18
CA LEU A 31 3.89 29.35 12.71
C LEU A 31 4.04 29.22 14.24
N PRO A 32 2.96 28.99 14.99
CA PRO A 32 3.03 28.81 16.44
C PRO A 32 3.82 27.56 16.82
N SER A 33 4.68 27.67 17.83
CA SER A 33 5.41 26.54 18.42
C SER A 33 4.44 25.52 19.02
N PRO A 34 4.54 24.22 18.69
CA PRO A 34 3.72 23.21 19.33
C PRO A 34 4.32 22.85 20.69
N ALA A 35 3.62 23.22 21.76
CA ALA A 35 3.87 22.69 23.10
C ALA A 35 2.95 21.48 23.38
N ALA A 36 3.54 20.52 24.10
CA ALA A 36 2.96 19.49 24.98
C ALA A 36 2.83 18.03 24.50
N ASP A 37 2.46 17.69 23.26
CA ASP A 37 2.25 16.27 22.86
C ASP A 37 3.08 15.78 21.66
N ALA A 38 4.09 16.54 21.24
CA ALA A 38 5.00 16.11 20.18
C ALA A 38 6.12 15.25 20.77
N MET A 39 6.15 13.95 20.41
CA MET A 39 7.30 13.08 20.69
C MET A 39 8.59 13.76 20.19
N THR A 40 9.56 13.83 21.08
CA THR A 40 10.85 14.48 20.86
C THR A 40 11.69 13.72 19.84
N ALA A 41 12.63 14.40 19.19
CA ALA A 41 13.57 13.77 18.25
C ALA A 41 14.36 12.60 18.89
N ASP A 42 14.61 12.67 20.20
CA ASP A 42 15.27 11.59 20.96
C ASP A 42 14.37 10.36 21.16
N GLU A 43 13.06 10.55 21.31
CA GLU A 43 12.10 9.44 21.37
C GLU A 43 11.96 8.76 20.00
N TRP A 44 12.02 9.54 18.91
CA TRP A 44 12.11 9.02 17.55
C TRP A 44 13.41 8.25 17.29
N LEU A 45 14.54 8.74 17.80
CA LEU A 45 15.83 8.05 17.65
C LEU A 45 15.84 6.70 18.38
N LYS A 46 15.26 6.65 19.58
CA LYS A 46 15.10 5.38 20.34
C LYS A 46 14.16 4.39 19.64
N LEU A 47 13.20 4.88 18.84
CA LEU A 47 12.33 4.02 18.04
C LEU A 47 13.04 3.39 16.82
N THR A 48 14.16 3.97 16.38
CA THR A 48 14.90 3.58 15.18
C THR A 48 16.21 2.85 15.46
N ASP A 49 16.64 2.76 16.73
CA ASP A 49 17.82 1.99 17.13
C ASP A 49 17.52 0.47 17.12
N SER A 50 18.09 -0.22 16.13
CA SER A 50 17.92 -1.65 15.85
C SER A 50 18.82 -2.56 16.71
N SER A 51 19.69 -1.99 17.54
CA SER A 51 20.70 -2.74 18.30
C SER A 51 20.17 -3.45 19.57
N ALA A 52 18.90 -3.21 19.94
CA ALA A 52 18.29 -3.74 21.16
C ALA A 52 17.04 -4.62 20.93
N LEU A 53 16.90 -5.25 19.75
CA LEU A 53 15.69 -5.98 19.38
C LEU A 53 15.64 -7.37 20.04
N ALA A 54 14.69 -7.57 20.98
CA ALA A 54 14.41 -8.86 21.61
C ALA A 54 13.72 -9.86 20.65
N PRO A 55 13.80 -11.19 20.88
CA PRO A 55 13.16 -12.18 20.01
C PRO A 55 11.67 -12.39 20.33
N ARG A 56 10.86 -12.20 19.27
CA ARG A 56 9.52 -12.75 18.93
C ARG A 56 8.27 -12.43 19.79
N GLN A 57 7.31 -11.77 19.11
CA GLN A 57 5.92 -12.24 19.04
C GLN A 57 5.84 -13.34 17.96
N ASP A 58 4.92 -14.29 18.06
CA ASP A 58 4.69 -15.29 17.00
C ASP A 58 4.33 -14.57 15.69
N ILE A 59 5.23 -14.65 14.72
CA ILE A 59 5.06 -14.01 13.42
C ILE A 59 4.00 -14.82 12.66
N ALA A 60 2.90 -14.18 12.29
CA ALA A 60 1.88 -14.81 11.44
C ALA A 60 2.54 -15.39 10.17
N PRO A 61 2.14 -16.58 9.69
CA PRO A 61 2.84 -17.27 8.59
C PRO A 61 3.09 -16.38 7.36
N GLY A 62 2.12 -15.54 6.98
CA GLY A 62 2.25 -14.62 5.83
C GLY A 62 3.33 -13.53 6.00
N LEU A 63 3.73 -13.21 7.23
CA LEU A 63 4.82 -12.28 7.52
C LEU A 63 6.18 -13.00 7.62
N GLY A 64 6.20 -14.34 7.68
CA GLY A 64 7.43 -15.12 7.79
C GLY A 64 8.36 -15.03 6.57
N GLN A 65 7.84 -14.52 5.44
CA GLN A 65 8.60 -14.23 4.23
C GLN A 65 9.50 -12.99 4.34
N PHE A 66 9.33 -12.16 5.37
CA PHE A 66 10.12 -10.94 5.56
C PHE A 66 11.28 -11.12 6.56
N PRO A 67 12.40 -10.41 6.39
CA PRO A 67 13.49 -10.42 7.37
C PRO A 67 13.04 -9.92 8.75
N ALA A 68 13.33 -10.70 9.80
CA ALA A 68 12.81 -10.46 11.15
C ALA A 68 13.16 -9.09 11.73
N GLY A 69 14.35 -8.53 11.45
CA GLY A 69 14.77 -7.23 12.00
C GLY A 69 13.87 -6.07 11.55
N PRO A 70 13.86 -5.73 10.25
CA PRO A 70 12.95 -4.71 9.71
C PRO A 70 11.48 -5.00 9.98
N LEU A 71 11.07 -6.28 9.99
CA LEU A 71 9.68 -6.67 10.25
C LEU A 71 9.27 -6.35 11.69
N ASN A 72 10.11 -6.71 12.67
CA ASN A 72 9.84 -6.41 14.08
C ASN A 72 9.74 -4.91 14.33
N GLN A 73 10.58 -4.11 13.66
CA GLN A 73 10.49 -2.65 13.73
C GLN A 73 9.17 -2.15 13.15
N PHE A 74 8.75 -2.67 12.00
CA PHE A 74 7.49 -2.30 11.35
C PHE A 74 6.28 -2.65 12.20
N LEU A 75 6.22 -3.88 12.72
CA LEU A 75 5.15 -4.32 13.60
C LEU A 75 5.08 -3.49 14.88
N ARG A 76 6.22 -3.11 15.46
CA ARG A 76 6.24 -2.22 16.63
C ARG A 76 5.62 -0.86 16.32
N ILE A 77 6.02 -0.22 15.21
CA ILE A 77 5.50 1.10 14.84
C ILE A 77 3.99 1.05 14.58
N ILE A 78 3.50 0.00 13.90
CA ILE A 78 2.06 -0.19 13.68
C ILE A 78 1.33 -0.40 15.01
N SER A 79 1.88 -1.17 15.94
CA SER A 79 1.26 -1.39 17.26
C SER A 79 1.21 -0.14 18.13
N SER A 80 2.05 0.87 17.85
CA SER A 80 2.16 2.10 18.62
C SER A 80 1.56 3.32 17.89
N LEU A 81 0.70 3.11 16.89
CA LEU A 81 0.12 4.21 16.14
C LEU A 81 -0.75 5.11 17.03
N PRO A 82 -0.50 6.43 17.06
CA PRO A 82 -1.32 7.38 17.79
C PRO A 82 -2.68 7.57 17.12
N THR A 83 -3.68 7.96 17.91
CA THR A 83 -5.00 8.32 17.39
C THR A 83 -5.01 9.76 16.86
N GLY A 84 -5.63 9.98 15.69
CA GLY A 84 -5.83 11.30 15.09
C GLY A 84 -4.93 11.64 13.89
N GLU A 85 -5.47 12.41 12.95
CA GLU A 85 -4.90 12.61 11.60
C GLU A 85 -3.50 13.23 11.57
N ARG A 86 -3.24 14.25 12.40
CA ARG A 86 -1.92 14.93 12.44
C ARG A 86 -0.80 14.00 12.94
N ALA A 87 -1.13 13.15 13.90
CA ALA A 87 -0.19 12.19 14.44
C ALA A 87 0.09 11.09 13.40
N LEU A 88 -0.93 10.68 12.64
CA LEU A 88 -0.81 9.69 11.58
C LEU A 88 -0.02 10.19 10.34
N ASP A 89 -0.10 11.47 10.00
CA ASP A 89 0.72 12.06 8.92
C ASP A 89 2.22 12.05 9.26
N ALA A 90 2.58 12.32 10.52
CA ALA A 90 3.96 12.18 10.98
C ALA A 90 4.40 10.72 10.90
N VAL A 91 3.53 9.78 11.28
CA VAL A 91 3.86 8.35 11.21
C VAL A 91 3.99 7.85 9.78
N ALA A 92 3.23 8.38 8.82
CA ALA A 92 3.39 8.04 7.41
C ALA A 92 4.82 8.28 6.90
N LYS A 93 5.48 9.36 7.36
CA LYS A 93 6.88 9.67 7.03
C LYS A 93 7.88 8.64 7.54
N ILE A 94 7.49 7.79 8.50
CA ILE A 94 8.30 6.67 9.00
C ILE A 94 7.85 5.34 8.40
N LEU A 95 6.54 5.09 8.33
CA LEU A 95 5.99 3.83 7.82
C LEU A 95 6.38 3.58 6.37
N THR A 96 6.24 4.58 5.48
CA THR A 96 6.51 4.37 4.06
C THR A 96 7.98 4.00 3.80
N PRO A 97 8.99 4.73 4.32
CA PRO A 97 10.38 4.32 4.17
C PRO A 97 10.70 2.98 4.83
N LEU A 98 10.09 2.65 5.97
CA LEU A 98 10.32 1.37 6.64
C LEU A 98 9.76 0.20 5.83
N GLN A 99 8.54 0.35 5.28
CA GLN A 99 7.97 -0.62 4.36
C GLN A 99 8.81 -0.76 3.09
N GLN A 100 9.34 0.34 2.56
CA GLN A 100 10.26 0.26 1.41
C GLN A 100 11.55 -0.48 1.78
N GLY A 101 12.10 -0.25 2.98
CA GLY A 101 13.27 -0.99 3.49
C GLY A 101 12.99 -2.49 3.61
N LEU A 102 11.80 -2.86 4.10
CA LEU A 102 11.30 -4.23 4.13
C LEU A 102 11.20 -4.84 2.73
N ALA A 103 10.59 -4.13 1.79
CA ALA A 103 10.43 -4.58 0.40
C ALA A 103 11.79 -4.79 -0.26
N THR A 104 12.70 -3.83 -0.15
CA THR A 104 14.08 -3.94 -0.66
C THR A 104 14.81 -5.13 -0.05
N ALA A 105 14.68 -5.35 1.25
CA ALA A 105 15.32 -6.49 1.92
C ALA A 105 14.75 -7.85 1.50
N ALA A 106 13.48 -7.88 1.05
CA ALA A 106 12.82 -9.06 0.50
C ALA A 106 12.94 -9.18 -1.04
N GLY A 107 13.59 -8.22 -1.72
CA GLY A 107 13.68 -8.19 -3.18
C GLY A 107 12.35 -7.93 -3.89
N ILE A 108 11.41 -7.26 -3.23
CA ILE A 108 10.06 -6.99 -3.74
C ILE A 108 10.02 -5.63 -4.42
N ASP A 109 9.53 -5.61 -5.65
CA ASP A 109 9.25 -4.40 -6.40
C ASP A 109 7.89 -3.81 -5.98
N THR A 110 7.93 -2.58 -5.45
CA THR A 110 6.77 -1.85 -4.93
C THR A 110 6.14 -0.93 -5.97
N THR A 111 6.69 -0.86 -7.19
CA THR A 111 6.23 0.02 -8.27
C THR A 111 5.96 -0.78 -9.53
N ARG A 112 4.76 -0.65 -10.08
CA ARG A 112 4.40 -1.21 -11.41
C ARG A 112 3.77 -0.13 -12.26
N GLU A 113 4.20 -0.05 -13.52
CA GLU A 113 3.91 1.08 -14.43
C GLU A 113 3.71 0.61 -15.88
N ASP A 114 3.28 -0.64 -16.09
CA ASP A 114 3.29 -1.26 -17.42
C ASP A 114 2.46 -0.46 -18.45
N LEU A 115 1.31 0.10 -18.04
CA LEU A 115 0.47 0.91 -18.93
C LEU A 115 1.06 2.31 -19.15
N ALA A 116 1.59 2.94 -18.09
CA ALA A 116 2.25 4.24 -18.19
C ALA A 116 3.48 4.19 -19.11
N GLN A 117 4.14 3.03 -19.19
CA GLN A 117 5.28 2.76 -20.05
C GLN A 117 4.90 2.18 -21.43
N ASN A 118 3.60 2.09 -21.75
CA ASN A 118 3.08 1.53 -22.99
C ASN A 118 3.59 0.11 -23.29
N ALA A 119 3.62 -0.75 -22.27
CA ALA A 119 3.92 -2.16 -22.45
C ALA A 119 2.96 -2.81 -23.48
N PRO A 120 3.39 -3.86 -24.19
CA PRO A 120 2.51 -4.61 -25.09
C PRO A 120 1.26 -5.12 -24.39
N CYS A 121 0.16 -5.26 -25.14
CA CYS A 121 -1.08 -5.77 -24.59
C CYS A 121 -0.90 -7.15 -23.95
N ALA A 122 -1.41 -7.27 -22.73
CA ALA A 122 -1.43 -8.50 -21.95
C ALA A 122 -2.81 -9.17 -22.01
N VAL A 123 -2.86 -10.49 -21.84
CA VAL A 123 -4.13 -11.21 -21.69
C VAL A 123 -4.91 -10.69 -20.49
N VAL A 124 -4.21 -10.46 -19.38
CA VAL A 124 -4.77 -9.85 -18.16
C VAL A 124 -4.04 -8.54 -17.86
N THR A 125 -4.82 -7.49 -17.56
CA THR A 125 -4.30 -6.21 -17.10
C THR A 125 -4.87 -5.90 -15.73
N VAL A 126 -4.00 -5.76 -14.73
CA VAL A 126 -4.39 -5.37 -13.36
C VAL A 126 -4.11 -3.89 -13.15
N VAL A 127 -5.13 -3.12 -12.80
CA VAL A 127 -4.99 -1.77 -12.26
C VAL A 127 -5.15 -1.85 -10.74
N PHE A 128 -4.06 -1.61 -10.00
CA PHE A 128 -3.98 -1.88 -8.57
C PHE A 128 -3.78 -0.62 -7.73
N ALA A 129 -4.61 -0.40 -6.70
CA ALA A 129 -4.44 0.65 -5.72
C ALA A 129 -3.90 0.11 -4.38
N ARG A 130 -2.77 0.63 -3.92
CA ARG A 130 -2.09 0.18 -2.68
C ARG A 130 -2.81 0.58 -1.38
N GLY A 131 -2.26 0.18 -0.24
CA GLY A 131 -2.76 0.57 1.08
C GLY A 131 -2.23 1.92 1.57
N THR A 132 -2.84 2.44 2.65
CA THR A 132 -2.35 3.67 3.30
C THR A 132 -0.91 3.52 3.73
N THR A 133 -0.08 4.51 3.43
CA THR A 133 1.38 4.55 3.69
C THR A 133 2.20 3.48 2.97
N GLU A 134 1.61 2.65 2.11
CA GLU A 134 2.41 1.70 1.34
C GLU A 134 3.35 2.42 0.37
N PRO A 135 4.56 1.87 0.14
CA PRO A 135 5.54 2.46 -0.76
C PRO A 135 5.22 2.19 -2.23
N GLY A 136 5.89 2.93 -3.12
CA GLY A 136 5.73 2.79 -4.57
C GLY A 136 4.29 3.00 -5.04
N SER A 137 3.90 2.33 -6.12
CA SER A 137 2.54 2.40 -6.68
C SER A 137 1.65 1.22 -6.30
N VAL A 138 2.24 0.06 -5.96
CA VAL A 138 1.52 -1.18 -5.64
C VAL A 138 1.76 -1.73 -4.24
N GLY A 139 2.65 -1.11 -3.46
CA GLY A 139 2.91 -1.51 -2.09
C GLY A 139 3.65 -2.84 -1.95
N LEU A 140 3.49 -3.47 -0.80
CA LEU A 140 4.26 -4.64 -0.35
C LEU A 140 3.35 -5.81 0.03
N ILE A 141 2.20 -5.53 0.65
CA ILE A 141 1.46 -6.53 1.43
C ILE A 141 0.58 -7.42 0.55
N ALA A 142 -0.30 -6.81 -0.26
CA ALA A 142 -1.28 -7.53 -1.05
C ALA A 142 -0.90 -7.57 -2.54
N GLY A 143 -0.40 -6.45 -3.09
CA GLY A 143 -0.14 -6.29 -4.52
C GLY A 143 0.86 -7.31 -5.07
N PRO A 144 2.15 -7.22 -4.72
CA PRO A 144 3.17 -8.12 -5.28
C PRO A 144 2.86 -9.61 -5.12
N PRO A 145 2.45 -10.13 -3.94
CA PRO A 145 2.06 -11.53 -3.81
C PRO A 145 0.91 -11.93 -4.74
N PHE A 146 -0.10 -11.06 -4.89
CA PHE A 146 -1.22 -11.30 -5.80
C PHE A 146 -0.77 -11.36 -7.26
N PHE A 147 0.12 -10.47 -7.70
CA PHE A 147 0.61 -10.45 -9.08
C PHE A 147 1.48 -11.68 -9.38
N ASP A 148 2.31 -12.10 -8.43
CA ASP A 148 3.13 -13.30 -8.59
C ASP A 148 2.26 -14.56 -8.66
N ALA A 149 1.28 -14.69 -7.77
CA ALA A 149 0.31 -15.79 -7.83
C ALA A 149 -0.52 -15.79 -9.13
N LEU A 150 -0.85 -14.60 -9.65
CA LEU A 150 -1.57 -14.47 -10.91
C LEU A 150 -0.69 -14.89 -12.09
N ARG A 151 0.57 -14.48 -12.11
CA ARG A 151 1.54 -14.90 -13.13
C ARG A 151 1.77 -16.40 -13.12
N ASP A 152 1.87 -17.01 -11.94
CA ASP A 152 2.01 -18.46 -11.81
C ASP A 152 0.79 -19.21 -12.39
N GLN A 153 -0.42 -18.71 -12.17
CA GLN A 153 -1.65 -19.35 -12.65
C GLN A 153 -1.97 -19.07 -14.12
N LEU A 154 -1.53 -17.94 -14.66
CA LEU A 154 -1.64 -17.62 -16.09
C LEU A 154 -0.65 -18.44 -16.96
N GLY A 155 0.43 -18.93 -16.37
CA GLY A 155 1.42 -19.75 -17.06
C GLY A 155 2.10 -19.00 -18.19
N ALA A 156 1.81 -19.38 -19.44
CA ALA A 156 2.38 -18.74 -20.63
C ALA A 156 1.65 -17.45 -21.06
N GLU A 157 0.47 -17.19 -20.50
CA GLU A 157 -0.29 -15.97 -20.81
C GLU A 157 0.35 -14.74 -20.18
N THR A 158 0.22 -13.60 -20.86
CA THR A 158 0.85 -12.35 -20.46
C THR A 158 0.02 -11.60 -19.41
N LEU A 159 0.72 -11.01 -18.44
CA LEU A 159 0.17 -10.18 -17.38
C LEU A 159 0.80 -8.78 -17.44
N ALA A 160 -0.02 -7.74 -17.48
CA ALA A 160 0.38 -6.35 -17.26
C ALA A 160 -0.15 -5.86 -15.91
N VAL A 161 0.66 -5.12 -15.16
CA VAL A 161 0.28 -4.52 -13.88
C VAL A 161 0.56 -3.02 -13.91
N GLN A 162 -0.45 -2.24 -13.57
CA GLN A 162 -0.35 -0.80 -13.41
C GLN A 162 -0.77 -0.40 -11.99
N GLY A 163 0.14 0.21 -11.26
CA GLY A 163 -0.18 0.83 -9.98
C GLY A 163 -0.90 2.16 -10.17
N VAL A 164 -1.90 2.44 -9.34
CA VAL A 164 -2.59 3.73 -9.29
C VAL A 164 -1.65 4.76 -8.66
N ALA A 165 -1.47 5.89 -9.35
CA ALA A 165 -0.64 7.00 -8.91
C ALA A 165 -1.45 7.93 -8.00
N TYR A 166 -1.26 7.79 -6.69
CA TYR A 166 -1.92 8.64 -5.69
C TYR A 166 -1.14 8.62 -4.35
N PRO A 167 -1.40 9.57 -3.44
CA PRO A 167 -0.59 9.74 -2.24
C PRO A 167 -0.70 8.61 -1.19
N ALA A 168 -1.81 7.88 -1.16
CA ALA A 168 -2.10 6.84 -0.16
C ALA A 168 -1.93 7.32 1.30
N THR A 169 -2.43 8.51 1.65
CA THR A 169 -2.28 9.11 3.00
C THR A 169 -3.47 8.80 3.90
N PHE A 170 -3.33 8.94 5.22
CA PHE A 170 -4.47 8.79 6.14
C PHE A 170 -5.61 9.78 5.85
N ALA A 171 -5.28 11.01 5.47
CA ALA A 171 -6.28 11.97 5.01
C ALA A 171 -7.03 11.48 3.76
N GLY A 172 -6.33 10.82 2.83
CA GLY A 172 -6.94 10.15 1.67
C GLY A 172 -7.85 8.99 2.08
N PHE A 173 -7.49 8.21 3.11
CA PHE A 173 -8.33 7.13 3.65
C PHE A 173 -9.67 7.67 4.15
N ASN A 174 -9.62 8.75 4.94
CA ASN A 174 -10.81 9.39 5.50
C ASN A 174 -11.70 10.04 4.42
N ARG A 175 -11.14 10.33 3.25
CA ARG A 175 -11.87 10.77 2.05
C ARG A 175 -12.26 9.63 1.10
N ASN A 176 -12.30 8.39 1.55
CA ASN A 176 -12.64 7.22 0.72
C ASN A 176 -11.70 6.97 -0.47
N GLY A 177 -10.43 7.39 -0.38
CA GLY A 177 -9.47 7.17 -1.46
C GLY A 177 -9.82 7.91 -2.76
N THR A 178 -10.67 8.94 -2.72
CA THR A 178 -11.09 9.70 -3.91
C THR A 178 -9.90 10.27 -4.69
N ASP A 179 -8.78 10.54 -4.02
CA ASP A 179 -7.56 11.06 -4.62
C ASP A 179 -6.95 10.08 -5.67
N GLY A 180 -7.25 8.78 -5.58
CA GLY A 180 -6.79 7.77 -6.54
C GLY A 180 -7.75 7.53 -7.71
N VAL A 181 -8.99 8.00 -7.62
CA VAL A 181 -10.02 7.77 -8.65
C VAL A 181 -9.59 8.29 -10.03
N PRO A 182 -9.05 9.52 -10.18
CA PRO A 182 -8.64 10.00 -11.49
C PRO A 182 -7.59 9.10 -12.16
N SER A 183 -6.60 8.63 -11.39
CA SER A 183 -5.55 7.75 -11.93
C SER A 183 -6.09 6.35 -12.26
N MET A 184 -6.93 5.77 -11.39
CA MET A 184 -7.50 4.44 -11.66
C MET A 184 -8.44 4.47 -12.88
N THR A 185 -9.32 5.48 -12.98
CA THR A 185 -10.18 5.68 -14.15
C THR A 185 -9.36 5.82 -15.43
N ALA A 186 -8.33 6.66 -15.43
CA ALA A 186 -7.48 6.87 -16.60
C ALA A 186 -6.82 5.57 -17.08
N PHE A 187 -6.30 4.75 -16.18
CA PHE A 187 -5.68 3.47 -16.56
C PHE A 187 -6.68 2.39 -16.95
N VAL A 188 -7.87 2.36 -16.35
CA VAL A 188 -8.96 1.48 -16.81
C VAL A 188 -9.39 1.87 -18.23
N ASP A 189 -9.60 3.15 -18.51
CA ASP A 189 -9.95 3.65 -19.84
C ASP A 189 -8.82 3.41 -20.85
N GLN A 190 -7.56 3.58 -20.43
CA GLN A 190 -6.39 3.29 -21.26
C GLN A 190 -6.36 1.80 -21.63
N ALA A 191 -6.48 0.89 -20.67
CA ALA A 191 -6.54 -0.55 -20.92
C ALA A 191 -7.68 -0.90 -21.89
N ALA A 192 -8.87 -0.37 -21.63
CA ALA A 192 -10.09 -0.60 -22.40
C ALA A 192 -10.05 -0.05 -23.83
N THR A 193 -9.12 0.85 -24.13
CA THR A 193 -8.98 1.52 -25.43
C THR A 193 -7.81 0.97 -26.22
N GLN A 194 -6.65 0.80 -25.56
CA GLN A 194 -5.43 0.34 -26.22
C GLN A 194 -5.36 -1.19 -26.37
N CYS A 195 -5.99 -1.92 -25.45
CA CYS A 195 -5.97 -3.39 -25.41
C CYS A 195 -7.40 -3.92 -25.24
N PRO A 196 -8.27 -3.78 -26.25
CA PRO A 196 -9.70 -4.13 -26.13
C PRO A 196 -9.97 -5.59 -25.76
N ASP A 197 -9.03 -6.49 -26.05
CA ASP A 197 -9.12 -7.92 -25.72
C ASP A 197 -8.59 -8.26 -24.32
N THR A 198 -7.96 -7.32 -23.61
CA THR A 198 -7.41 -7.57 -22.26
C THR A 198 -8.54 -7.74 -21.25
N LYS A 199 -8.37 -8.68 -20.33
CA LYS A 199 -9.28 -8.86 -19.20
C LYS A 199 -8.85 -7.88 -18.09
N ILE A 200 -9.56 -6.76 -17.99
CA ILE A 200 -9.24 -5.68 -17.06
C ILE A 200 -9.68 -6.04 -15.63
N VAL A 201 -8.74 -6.03 -14.71
CA VAL A 201 -8.95 -6.27 -13.28
C VAL A 201 -8.76 -4.96 -12.54
N MET A 202 -9.78 -4.52 -11.79
CA MET A 202 -9.62 -3.47 -10.79
C MET A 202 -9.33 -4.13 -9.45
N ALA A 203 -8.21 -3.79 -8.82
CA ALA A 203 -7.86 -4.35 -7.53
C ALA A 203 -7.35 -3.31 -6.54
N GLY A 204 -7.52 -3.56 -5.25
CA GLY A 204 -6.99 -2.66 -4.24
C GLY A 204 -6.99 -3.19 -2.82
N TYR A 205 -6.08 -2.67 -2.02
CA TYR A 205 -5.88 -3.09 -0.62
C TYR A 205 -6.11 -1.94 0.35
N SER A 206 -6.86 -2.16 1.44
CA SER A 206 -7.10 -1.17 2.48
C SER A 206 -7.72 0.13 1.91
N GLN A 207 -7.02 1.27 1.96
CA GLN A 207 -7.43 2.47 1.23
C GLN A 207 -7.64 2.25 -0.26
N GLY A 208 -6.82 1.42 -0.91
CA GLY A 208 -6.96 1.07 -2.30
C GLY A 208 -8.29 0.37 -2.61
N ALA A 209 -8.86 -0.38 -1.66
CA ALA A 209 -10.21 -0.91 -1.80
C ALA A 209 -11.27 0.22 -1.86
N LEU A 210 -11.05 1.30 -1.10
CA LEU A 210 -11.88 2.51 -1.19
C LEU A 210 -11.70 3.20 -2.55
N VAL A 211 -10.46 3.30 -3.05
CA VAL A 211 -10.18 3.81 -4.42
C VAL A 211 -10.96 3.01 -5.47
N VAL A 212 -10.92 1.67 -5.40
CA VAL A 212 -11.66 0.76 -6.28
C VAL A 212 -13.15 1.05 -6.23
N ARG A 213 -13.73 1.14 -5.02
CA ARG A 213 -15.16 1.39 -4.83
C ARG A 213 -15.59 2.75 -5.37
N SER A 214 -14.84 3.80 -5.04
CA SER A 214 -15.10 5.15 -5.53
C SER A 214 -14.94 5.25 -7.03
N THR A 215 -13.99 4.53 -7.62
CA THR A 215 -13.82 4.43 -9.08
C THR A 215 -15.00 3.72 -9.71
N ALA A 216 -15.38 2.54 -9.20
CA ALA A 216 -16.52 1.78 -9.72
C ALA A 216 -17.85 2.57 -9.66
N ALA A 217 -18.05 3.37 -8.61
CA ALA A 217 -19.21 4.25 -8.49
C ALA A 217 -19.21 5.44 -9.47
N ALA A 218 -18.02 5.88 -9.92
CA ALA A 218 -17.85 7.01 -10.83
C ALA A 218 -17.75 6.59 -12.31
N LEU A 219 -17.36 5.34 -12.58
CA LEU A 219 -17.17 4.84 -13.94
C LEU A 219 -18.50 4.81 -14.72
N PRO A 220 -18.51 5.24 -15.99
CA PRO A 220 -19.64 5.01 -16.87
C PRO A 220 -19.95 3.50 -16.97
N ALA A 221 -21.23 3.13 -17.03
CA ALA A 221 -21.64 1.73 -17.07
C ALA A 221 -20.99 0.96 -18.24
N GLY A 222 -20.79 1.61 -19.39
CA GLY A 222 -20.10 1.02 -20.55
C GLY A 222 -18.63 0.71 -20.30
N THR A 223 -17.90 1.56 -19.58
CA THR A 223 -16.51 1.28 -19.17
C THR A 223 -16.49 0.19 -18.11
N MET A 224 -17.37 0.28 -17.10
CA MET A 224 -17.45 -0.73 -16.04
C MET A 224 -17.79 -2.13 -16.59
N ALA A 225 -18.59 -2.21 -17.66
CA ALA A 225 -18.89 -3.48 -18.33
C ALA A 225 -17.65 -4.16 -18.94
N LYS A 226 -16.60 -3.41 -19.31
CA LYS A 226 -15.33 -3.95 -19.82
C LYS A 226 -14.41 -4.50 -18.72
N VAL A 227 -14.66 -4.16 -17.45
CA VAL A 227 -13.93 -4.72 -16.31
C VAL A 227 -14.34 -6.18 -16.11
N SER A 228 -13.40 -7.12 -16.19
CA SER A 228 -13.67 -8.56 -16.05
C SER A 228 -13.87 -8.97 -14.60
N SER A 229 -13.13 -8.35 -13.68
CA SER A 229 -13.22 -8.66 -12.25
C SER A 229 -12.78 -7.50 -11.36
N VAL A 230 -13.31 -7.48 -10.13
CA VAL A 230 -12.96 -6.54 -9.08
C VAL A 230 -12.51 -7.31 -7.84
N VAL A 231 -11.33 -7.01 -7.32
CA VAL A 231 -10.76 -7.71 -6.15
C VAL A 231 -10.34 -6.71 -5.09
N THR A 232 -10.88 -6.83 -3.86
CA THR A 232 -10.43 -6.00 -2.74
C THR A 232 -9.85 -6.83 -1.61
N PHE A 233 -8.80 -6.33 -0.98
CA PHE A 233 -8.15 -6.92 0.20
C PHE A 233 -8.30 -5.95 1.37
N GLY A 234 -8.73 -6.42 2.54
CA GLY A 234 -8.85 -5.55 3.72
C GLY A 234 -9.82 -4.39 3.53
N ASP A 235 -10.97 -4.66 2.91
CA ASP A 235 -11.92 -3.65 2.45
C ASP A 235 -12.70 -3.00 3.60
N PRO A 236 -12.53 -1.69 3.88
CA PRO A 236 -13.20 -1.03 5.00
C PRO A 236 -14.72 -0.89 4.87
N ARG A 237 -15.27 -1.23 3.69
CA ARG A 237 -16.72 -1.21 3.43
C ARG A 237 -17.33 -2.60 3.34
N ASN A 238 -16.59 -3.66 3.65
CA ASN A 238 -17.14 -5.01 3.75
C ASN A 238 -18.31 -5.07 4.76
N PRO A 239 -19.42 -5.80 4.49
CA PRO A 239 -19.73 -6.60 3.30
C PRO A 239 -20.57 -5.87 2.23
N ALA A 240 -20.55 -4.54 2.19
CA ALA A 240 -21.31 -3.80 1.19
C ALA A 240 -20.86 -4.17 -0.24
N PRO A 241 -21.78 -4.34 -1.20
CA PRO A 241 -21.42 -4.64 -2.58
C PRO A 241 -20.65 -3.49 -3.24
N ILE A 242 -19.89 -3.80 -4.30
CA ILE A 242 -19.21 -2.80 -5.13
C ILE A 242 -20.11 -2.47 -6.31
N THR A 243 -20.48 -1.20 -6.45
CA THR A 243 -21.39 -0.71 -7.50
C THR A 243 -20.94 -1.14 -8.89
N GLY A 244 -21.85 -1.74 -9.68
CA GLY A 244 -21.59 -2.14 -11.07
C GLY A 244 -20.68 -3.36 -11.24
N ALA A 245 -20.33 -4.04 -10.14
CA ALA A 245 -19.44 -5.21 -10.13
C ALA A 245 -20.16 -6.52 -9.76
N ASP A 246 -21.48 -6.56 -9.93
CA ASP A 246 -22.31 -7.72 -9.65
C ASP A 246 -21.83 -8.95 -10.42
N GLY A 247 -21.70 -10.09 -9.73
CA GLY A 247 -21.24 -11.34 -10.31
C GLY A 247 -19.74 -11.39 -10.69
N LYS A 248 -18.98 -10.31 -10.48
CA LYS A 248 -17.54 -10.23 -10.81
C LYS A 248 -16.65 -9.65 -9.70
N THR A 249 -17.14 -9.66 -8.46
CA THR A 249 -16.42 -9.14 -7.30
C THR A 249 -15.92 -10.26 -6.38
N LEU A 250 -14.71 -10.12 -5.86
CA LEU A 250 -14.18 -10.86 -4.71
C LEU A 250 -13.69 -9.86 -3.64
N ILE A 251 -14.30 -9.89 -2.45
CA ILE A 251 -13.88 -9.10 -1.28
C ILE A 251 -13.20 -10.05 -0.29
N LEU A 252 -11.91 -9.84 -0.04
CA LEU A 252 -11.10 -10.62 0.89
C LEU A 252 -10.92 -9.83 2.18
N CYS A 253 -11.54 -10.33 3.25
CA CYS A 253 -11.37 -9.82 4.61
C CYS A 253 -10.94 -10.98 5.51
N GLN A 254 -9.74 -10.88 6.07
CA GLN A 254 -9.22 -11.89 6.99
C GLN A 254 -10.01 -11.88 8.32
N PRO A 255 -10.14 -13.03 8.99
CA PRO A 255 -10.55 -13.05 10.39
C PRO A 255 -9.66 -12.11 11.22
N ASP A 256 -10.27 -11.38 12.14
CA ASP A 256 -9.60 -10.41 13.04
C ASP A 256 -8.96 -9.18 12.35
N ASP A 257 -9.23 -8.98 11.07
CA ASP A 257 -8.95 -7.69 10.43
C ASP A 257 -10.01 -6.67 10.83
N ALA A 258 -9.70 -5.86 11.84
CA ALA A 258 -10.60 -4.84 12.33
C ALA A 258 -10.89 -3.75 11.27
N VAL A 259 -9.99 -3.51 10.30
CA VAL A 259 -10.20 -2.51 9.24
C VAL A 259 -11.42 -2.85 8.40
N CYS A 260 -11.66 -4.14 8.13
CA CYS A 260 -12.85 -4.61 7.43
C CYS A 260 -14.18 -4.31 8.15
N SER A 261 -14.11 -3.92 9.43
CA SER A 261 -15.24 -3.51 10.26
C SER A 261 -15.16 -2.05 10.71
N GLY A 262 -14.29 -1.24 10.09
CA GLY A 262 -14.10 0.18 10.41
C GLY A 262 -13.18 0.45 11.61
N GLY A 263 -12.44 -0.56 12.07
CA GLY A 263 -11.45 -0.47 13.13
C GLY A 263 -10.03 -0.12 12.64
N PHE A 264 -9.07 -0.21 13.56
CA PHE A 264 -7.65 0.11 13.30
C PHE A 264 -6.90 -1.07 12.67
N ILE A 265 -5.71 -0.79 12.12
CA ILE A 265 -4.82 -1.81 11.54
C ILE A 265 -4.41 -2.82 12.61
N THR A 266 -4.62 -4.10 12.33
CA THR A 266 -4.14 -5.23 13.13
C THR A 266 -3.10 -6.02 12.34
N VAL A 267 -2.44 -7.00 12.98
CA VAL A 267 -1.52 -7.92 12.27
C VAL A 267 -2.26 -8.68 11.16
N ALA A 268 -3.53 -9.04 11.35
CA ALA A 268 -4.34 -9.72 10.33
C ALA A 268 -4.41 -8.89 9.04
N HIS A 269 -4.53 -7.55 9.17
CA HIS A 269 -4.53 -6.64 8.02
C HIS A 269 -3.22 -6.69 7.21
N LEU A 270 -2.11 -7.16 7.79
CA LEU A 270 -0.80 -7.22 7.14
C LEU A 270 -0.50 -8.57 6.48
N THR A 271 -1.46 -9.50 6.45
CA THR A 271 -1.24 -10.90 6.04
C THR A 271 -1.97 -11.30 4.75
N TYR A 272 -2.45 -10.33 3.96
CA TYR A 272 -3.20 -10.61 2.73
C TYR A 272 -2.40 -11.31 1.63
N GLY A 273 -1.07 -11.36 1.73
CA GLY A 273 -0.25 -12.24 0.89
C GLY A 273 -0.70 -13.71 0.96
N ALA A 274 -1.26 -14.16 2.09
CA ALA A 274 -1.81 -15.50 2.25
C ALA A 274 -3.07 -15.76 1.39
N ASN A 275 -3.75 -14.71 0.92
CA ASN A 275 -4.94 -14.82 0.06
C ASN A 275 -4.61 -14.68 -1.42
N ALA A 276 -3.35 -14.42 -1.79
CA ALA A 276 -2.93 -14.15 -3.15
C ALA A 276 -3.34 -15.25 -4.14
N THR A 277 -3.12 -16.52 -3.80
CA THR A 277 -3.49 -17.66 -4.66
C THR A 277 -4.99 -17.73 -4.91
N ALA A 278 -5.82 -17.47 -3.89
CA ALA A 278 -7.27 -17.46 -4.04
C ALA A 278 -7.76 -16.28 -4.88
N ALA A 279 -7.16 -15.10 -4.70
CA ALA A 279 -7.44 -13.91 -5.52
C ALA A 279 -7.09 -14.15 -6.99
N ALA A 280 -5.91 -14.71 -7.26
CA ALA A 280 -5.46 -15.07 -8.59
C ALA A 280 -6.40 -16.08 -9.26
N ALA A 281 -6.81 -17.12 -8.54
CA ALA A 281 -7.73 -18.14 -9.06
C ALA A 281 -9.09 -17.56 -9.46
N PHE A 282 -9.61 -16.63 -8.66
CA PHE A 282 -10.83 -15.90 -9.01
C PHE A 282 -10.66 -15.06 -10.28
N VAL A 283 -9.55 -14.34 -10.42
CA VAL A 283 -9.27 -13.52 -11.61
C VAL A 283 -9.15 -14.40 -12.86
N VAL A 284 -8.39 -15.48 -12.82
CA VAL A 284 -8.24 -16.42 -13.94
C VAL A 284 -9.60 -17.03 -14.31
N GLN A 285 -10.40 -17.43 -13.31
CA GLN A 285 -11.75 -17.92 -13.55
C GLN A 285 -12.61 -16.88 -14.29
N LYS A 286 -12.57 -15.61 -13.88
CA LYS A 286 -13.34 -14.53 -14.52
C LYS A 286 -12.81 -14.18 -15.90
N ALA A 287 -11.49 -14.21 -16.11
CA ALA A 287 -10.86 -13.98 -17.40
C ALA A 287 -11.33 -14.99 -18.47
N HIS A 288 -11.49 -16.26 -18.10
CA HIS A 288 -11.92 -17.33 -19.00
C HIS A 288 -13.46 -17.45 -19.15
N SER A 289 -14.22 -16.78 -18.29
CA SER A 289 -15.70 -16.81 -18.33
C SER A 289 -16.32 -15.59 -19.01
N ALA A 290 -15.50 -14.58 -19.36
CA ALA A 290 -15.92 -13.28 -19.86
C ALA A 290 -15.73 -13.13 -21.37
#